data_AF-A0A1C2XXB5-F1
#
_entry.id   AF-A0A1C2XXB5-F1
#
_cell.length_a   1.000
_cell.length_b   1.000
_cell.length_c   1.000
_cell.angle_alpha   90.00
_cell.angle_beta   90.00
_cell.angle_gamma   90.00
#
_symmetry.space_group_name_H-M   'P 1'
#
loop_
_entity.id
_entity.type
_entity.pdbx_description
1 polymer ?
#
loop_
_entity_poly.entity_id
_entity_poly.type
_entity_poly.pdbx_seq_one_letter_code
_entity_poly.pdbx_strand_id
1 'polypeptide(L)'
;MGTFLIFLAGVLFLAGILFIKPRAKREQMWKTVVNWALFVIWYGITWMGVSFIYINASVGHVKATSTAIFLFLGISVVLAVVQARLLGFIGVKKAGNTGELQA
;
A
#
# COMPACT_ATOMS: atom_id res chain seq x y z
N MET A 1 -0.49 -22.64 11.65
CA MET A 1 0.17 -21.54 10.90
C MET A 1 -0.82 -20.69 10.10
N GLY A 2 -1.66 -21.25 9.22
CA GLY A 2 -2.59 -20.46 8.40
C GLY A 2 -3.56 -19.56 9.17
N THR A 3 -4.18 -20.07 10.24
CA THR A 3 -5.08 -19.28 11.11
C THR A 3 -4.38 -18.07 11.75
N PHE A 4 -3.13 -18.22 12.19
CA PHE A 4 -2.33 -17.11 12.72
C PHE A 4 -2.03 -16.06 11.65
N LEU A 5 -1.71 -16.46 10.42
CA LEU A 5 -1.46 -15.54 9.31
C LEU A 5 -2.73 -14.77 8.90
N ILE A 6 -3.89 -15.42 8.92
CA ILE A 6 -5.19 -14.77 8.68
C ILE A 6 -5.48 -13.73 9.77
N PHE A 7 -5.26 -14.09 11.04
CA PHE A 7 -5.40 -13.17 12.15
C PHE A 7 -4.45 -11.97 12.01
N LEU A 8 -3.16 -12.23 11.75
CA LEU A 8 -2.16 -11.19 11.53
C LEU A 8 -2.52 -10.28 10.36
N ALA A 9 -3.02 -10.85 9.27
CA ALA A 9 -3.55 -10.09 8.14
C ALA A 9 -4.64 -9.13 8.63
N GLY A 10 -5.69 -9.63 9.30
CA GLY A 10 -6.78 -8.79 9.83
C GLY A 10 -6.30 -7.66 10.73
N VAL A 11 -5.34 -7.93 11.63
CA VAL A 11 -4.74 -6.91 12.50
C VAL A 11 -4.00 -5.84 11.69
N LEU A 12 -3.19 -6.23 10.70
CA LEU A 12 -2.48 -5.28 9.83
C LEU A 12 -3.44 -4.45 8.97
N PHE A 13 -4.55 -5.05 8.51
CA PHE A 13 -5.59 -4.32 7.80
C PHE A 13 -6.21 -3.24 8.68
N LEU A 14 -6.59 -3.61 9.91
CA LEU A 14 -7.14 -2.67 10.90
C LEU A 14 -6.14 -1.55 11.23
N ALA A 15 -4.86 -1.87 11.41
CA ALA A 15 -3.81 -0.88 11.64
C ALA A 15 -3.73 0.13 10.48
N GLY A 16 -3.80 -0.35 9.22
CA GLY A 16 -3.85 0.50 8.03
C GLY A 16 -5.09 1.40 7.98
N ILE A 17 -6.27 0.88 8.33
CA ILE A 17 -7.52 1.66 8.46
C ILE A 17 -7.32 2.80 9.48
N LEU A 18 -6.87 2.47 10.69
CA LEU A 18 -6.66 3.45 11.76
C LEU A 18 -5.61 4.50 11.37
N PHE A 19 -4.68 4.15 10.51
CA PHE A 19 -3.66 5.07 10.00
C PHE A 19 -4.17 6.00 8.89
N ILE A 20 -5.01 5.50 7.97
CA ILE A 20 -5.54 6.31 6.87
C ILE A 20 -6.69 7.20 7.36
N LYS A 21 -7.53 6.71 8.28
CA LYS A 21 -8.73 7.41 8.76
C LYS A 21 -8.50 8.86 9.19
N PRO A 22 -7.48 9.21 10.02
CA PRO A 22 -7.24 10.60 10.43
C PRO A 22 -6.85 11.54 9.29
N ARG A 23 -6.43 11.00 8.14
CA ARG A 23 -5.98 11.77 6.97
C ARG A 23 -7.10 11.99 5.95
N ALA A 24 -8.28 11.40 6.18
CA ALA A 24 -9.47 11.63 5.38
C ALA A 24 -10.07 13.02 5.67
N LYS A 25 -9.82 13.99 4.78
CA LYS A 25 -10.41 15.34 4.86
C LYS A 25 -11.61 15.45 3.93
N ARG A 26 -12.74 15.96 4.42
CA ARG A 26 -13.98 16.13 3.66
C ARG A 26 -13.79 17.02 2.42
N GLU A 27 -12.95 18.06 2.54
CA GLU A 27 -12.58 18.97 1.45
C GLU A 27 -11.79 18.27 0.32
N GLN A 28 -11.16 17.14 0.61
CA GLN A 28 -10.35 16.36 -0.34
C GLN A 28 -10.96 14.97 -0.53
N MET A 29 -12.28 14.92 -0.74
CA MET A 29 -13.06 13.68 -0.84
C MET A 29 -12.48 12.72 -1.89
N TRP A 30 -12.17 13.20 -3.09
CA TRP A 30 -11.58 12.36 -4.15
C TRP A 30 -10.22 11.76 -3.79
N LYS A 31 -9.32 12.55 -3.18
CA LYS A 31 -8.02 12.03 -2.70
C LYS A 31 -8.20 10.98 -1.61
N THR A 32 -9.18 11.19 -0.74
CA THR A 32 -9.55 10.24 0.31
C THR A 32 -10.03 8.93 -0.30
N VAL A 33 -10.97 8.99 -1.26
CA VAL A 33 -11.48 7.81 -1.98
C VAL A 33 -10.35 7.06 -2.68
N VAL A 34 -9.47 7.77 -3.40
CA VAL A 34 -8.32 7.16 -4.09
C VAL A 34 -7.36 6.50 -3.11
N ASN A 35 -7.03 7.13 -1.98
CA ASN A 35 -6.15 6.54 -0.96
C ASN A 35 -6.74 5.27 -0.33
N TRP A 36 -8.05 5.25 -0.10
CA TRP A 36 -8.76 4.08 0.39
C TRP A 36 -8.83 2.95 -0.64
N ALA A 37 -9.15 3.28 -1.90
CA ALA A 37 -9.15 2.31 -2.99
C ALA A 37 -7.76 1.70 -3.18
N LEU A 38 -6.71 2.54 -3.21
CA LEU A 38 -5.32 2.09 -3.29
C LEU A 38 -4.93 1.22 -2.10
N PHE A 39 -5.38 1.54 -0.88
CA PHE A 39 -5.13 0.71 0.30
C PHE A 39 -5.70 -0.69 0.15
N VAL A 40 -6.98 -0.80 -0.22
CA VAL A 40 -7.68 -2.08 -0.36
C VAL A 40 -7.07 -2.90 -1.49
N ILE A 41 -6.81 -2.27 -2.64
CA ILE A 41 -6.17 -2.91 -3.80
C ILE A 41 -4.78 -3.40 -3.45
N TRP A 42 -3.94 -2.53 -2.87
CA TRP A 42 -2.59 -2.88 -2.45
C TRP A 42 -2.61 -4.07 -1.49
N TYR A 43 -3.41 -3.98 -0.44
CA TYR A 43 -3.51 -5.00 0.59
C TYR A 43 -3.99 -6.34 -0.01
N GLY A 44 -5.00 -6.32 -0.87
CA GLY A 44 -5.48 -7.50 -1.59
C GLY A 44 -4.40 -8.15 -2.46
N ILE A 45 -3.66 -7.35 -3.23
CA ILE A 45 -2.56 -7.82 -4.08
C ILE A 45 -1.44 -8.41 -3.24
N THR A 46 -1.06 -7.78 -2.12
CA THR A 46 0.01 -8.27 -1.24
C THR A 46 -0.34 -9.65 -0.68
N TRP A 47 -1.53 -9.84 -0.11
CA TRP A 47 -1.91 -11.14 0.48
C TRP A 47 -2.21 -12.21 -0.57
N MET A 48 -2.71 -11.82 -1.74
CA MET A 48 -2.83 -12.72 -2.89
C MET A 48 -1.44 -13.21 -3.34
N GLY A 49 -0.47 -12.30 -3.45
CA GLY A 49 0.91 -12.63 -3.78
C GLY A 49 1.56 -13.55 -2.75
N VAL A 50 1.44 -13.23 -1.46
CA VAL A 50 1.94 -14.08 -0.36
C VAL A 50 1.32 -15.48 -0.44
N SER A 51 0.01 -15.57 -0.65
CA SER A 51 -0.68 -16.86 -0.77
C SER A 51 -0.22 -17.66 -1.99
N PHE A 52 -0.09 -16.99 -3.15
CA PHE A 52 0.39 -17.62 -4.38
C PHE A 52 1.81 -18.15 -4.22
N ILE A 53 2.71 -17.36 -3.63
CA ILE A 53 4.10 -17.74 -3.34
C ILE A 53 4.12 -18.93 -2.38
N TYR A 54 3.36 -18.88 -1.28
CA TYR A 54 3.32 -19.96 -0.29
C TYR A 54 2.86 -21.28 -0.90
N ILE A 55 1.75 -21.27 -1.65
CA ILE A 55 1.20 -22.48 -2.28
C ILE A 55 2.21 -23.06 -3.27
N ASN A 56 2.75 -22.23 -4.19
CA ASN A 56 3.69 -22.72 -5.21
C ASN A 56 5.02 -23.17 -4.63
N ALA A 57 5.52 -22.52 -3.58
CA ALA A 57 6.71 -22.95 -2.88
C ALA A 57 6.49 -24.30 -2.18
N SER A 58 5.30 -24.52 -1.59
CA SER A 58 4.97 -25.76 -0.87
C SER A 58 4.93 -27.00 -1.77
N VAL A 59 4.63 -26.82 -3.06
CA VAL A 59 4.58 -27.91 -4.05
C VAL A 59 5.82 -27.95 -4.96
N GLY A 60 6.85 -27.14 -4.68
CA GLY A 60 8.10 -27.15 -5.43
C GLY A 60 8.04 -26.49 -6.82
N HIS A 61 7.04 -25.66 -7.10
CA HIS A 61 6.96 -24.89 -8.35
C HIS A 61 7.89 -23.68 -8.32
N VAL A 62 9.20 -23.94 -8.42
CA VAL A 62 10.26 -22.95 -8.22
C VAL A 62 10.18 -21.76 -9.19
N LYS A 63 9.89 -22.03 -10.47
CA LYS A 63 9.75 -20.97 -11.49
C LYS A 63 8.56 -20.05 -11.19
N ALA A 64 7.37 -20.61 -10.95
CA ALA A 64 6.18 -19.85 -10.59
C ALA A 64 6.40 -19.02 -9.31
N THR A 65 7.06 -19.61 -8.32
CA THR A 65 7.42 -18.93 -7.07
C THR A 65 8.33 -17.73 -7.32
N SER A 66 9.42 -17.89 -8.08
CA SER A 66 10.33 -16.78 -8.41
C SER A 66 9.65 -15.66 -9.19
N THR A 67 8.83 -15.99 -10.19
CA THR A 67 8.08 -15.01 -10.98
C THR A 67 7.07 -14.26 -10.12
N ALA A 68 6.36 -14.97 -9.24
CA ALA A 68 5.40 -14.37 -8.32
C ALA A 68 6.07 -13.45 -7.30
N ILE A 69 7.23 -13.83 -6.76
CA ILE A 69 8.00 -12.94 -5.89
C ILE A 69 8.30 -11.64 -6.62
N PHE A 70 8.90 -11.70 -7.82
CA PHE A 70 9.22 -10.48 -8.58
C PHE A 70 7.98 -9.64 -8.91
N LEU A 71 6.91 -10.27 -9.39
CA LEU A 71 5.70 -9.58 -9.83
C LEU A 71 4.93 -8.96 -8.66
N PHE A 72 4.56 -9.77 -7.66
CA PHE A 72 3.71 -9.31 -6.57
C PHE A 72 4.47 -8.40 -5.60
N LEU A 73 5.74 -8.71 -5.29
CA LEU A 73 6.55 -7.84 -4.44
C LEU A 73 6.85 -6.52 -5.16
N GLY A 74 7.19 -6.58 -6.45
CA GLY A 74 7.41 -5.39 -7.27
C GLY A 74 6.20 -4.46 -7.31
N ILE A 75 5.02 -4.97 -7.67
CA ILE A 75 3.78 -4.20 -7.70
C ILE A 75 3.42 -3.67 -6.31
N SER A 76 3.54 -4.51 -5.27
CA SER A 76 3.26 -4.13 -3.89
C SER A 76 4.15 -2.96 -3.43
N VAL A 77 5.44 -2.97 -3.76
CA VAL A 77 6.35 -1.87 -3.42
C VAL A 77 5.98 -0.60 -4.18
N VAL A 78 5.70 -0.68 -5.48
CA VAL A 78 5.30 0.49 -6.29
C VAL A 78 4.04 1.14 -5.73
N LEU A 79 3.01 0.33 -5.44
CA LEU A 79 1.76 0.82 -4.86
C LEU A 79 1.96 1.43 -3.47
N ALA A 80 2.81 0.83 -2.63
CA ALA A 80 3.15 1.39 -1.32
C ALA A 80 3.83 2.77 -1.44
N VAL A 81 4.75 2.94 -2.39
CA VAL A 81 5.40 4.24 -2.65
C VAL A 81 4.41 5.27 -3.16
N VAL A 82 3.53 4.90 -4.10
CA VAL A 82 2.48 5.79 -4.62
C VAL A 82 1.55 6.24 -3.49
N GLN A 83 1.11 5.31 -2.66
CA GLN A 83 0.24 5.61 -1.53
C GLN A 83 0.94 6.50 -0.48
N ALA A 84 2.21 6.22 -0.16
CA ALA A 84 3.00 7.04 0.74
C ALA A 84 3.17 8.48 0.23
N ARG A 85 3.35 8.66 -1.09
CA ARG A 85 3.38 9.97 -1.73
C ARG A 85 2.04 10.70 -1.62
N LEU A 86 0.92 10.02 -1.92
CA LEU A 86 -0.42 10.62 -1.85
C LEU A 86 -0.84 10.99 -0.43
N LEU A 87 -0.37 10.23 0.58
CA LEU A 87 -0.57 10.53 1.99
C LEU A 87 0.40 11.61 2.53
N GLY A 88 1.35 12.06 1.72
CA GLY A 88 2.27 13.15 2.06
C GLY A 88 3.51 12.74 2.85
N PHE A 89 3.80 11.44 2.99
CA PHE A 89 5.05 10.96 3.62
C PHE A 89 6.28 11.21 2.75
N ILE A 90 6.08 11.17 1.43
CA ILE A 90 7.13 11.40 0.45
C ILE A 90 6.73 12.65 -0.34
N GLY A 91 7.21 13.81 0.10
CA GLY A 91 6.91 15.10 -0.48
C GLY A 91 8.16 15.82 -0.96
N VAL A 92 8.15 16.28 -2.22
CA VAL A 92 9.04 17.33 -2.69
C VAL A 92 8.60 18.61 -2.00
N LYS A 93 9.41 19.14 -1.07
CA LYS A 93 9.18 20.49 -0.52
C LYS A 93 9.09 21.43 -1.72
N LYS A 94 7.93 22.04 -1.98
CA LYS A 94 7.88 23.23 -2.85
C LYS A 94 8.78 24.25 -2.17
N ALA A 95 9.93 24.56 -2.78
CA ALA A 95 10.70 25.74 -2.43
C ALA A 95 9.72 26.92 -2.49
N GLY A 96 9.55 27.59 -1.36
CA GLY A 96 8.61 28.70 -1.23
C GLY A 96 8.96 29.75 -2.27
N ASN A 97 7.95 30.17 -3.03
CA ASN A 97 8.04 31.40 -3.81
C ASN A 97 7.93 32.56 -2.82
N THR A 98 9.04 32.85 -2.13
CA THR A 98 9.20 34.03 -1.27
C THR A 98 9.44 35.20 -2.22
N GLY A 99 8.39 35.88 -2.65
CA GLY A 99 8.57 36.97 -3.62
C GLY A 99 7.36 37.85 -3.96
N GLU A 100 6.25 37.78 -3.23
CA GLU A 100 5.12 38.71 -3.44
C GLU A 100 4.49 39.07 -2.10
N LEU A 101 5.08 40.03 -1.39
CA LEU A 101 4.44 40.87 -0.38
C LEU A 101 5.41 41.97 0.07
N GLN A 102 5.78 42.84 -0.87
CA GLN A 102 6.11 44.24 -0.61
C GLN A 102 5.56 45.05 -1.79
N ALA A 103 4.34 45.53 -1.62
CA ALA A 103 3.74 46.61 -2.40
C ALA A 103 2.97 47.49 -1.41
#